data_AF-A0A1J5HYD9-F1
#
_entry.id   AF-A0A1J5HYD9-F1
#
_cell.length_a   1.000
_cell.length_b   1.000
_cell.length_c   1.000
_cell.angle_alpha   90.00
_cell.angle_beta   90.00
_cell.angle_gamma   90.00
#
_symmetry.space_group_name_H-M   'P 1'
#
loop_
_entity.id
_entity.type
_entity.pdbx_description
1 polymer ?
#
loop_
_entity_poly.entity_id
_entity_poly.type
_entity_poly.pdbx_seq_one_letter_code
_entity_poly.pdbx_strand_id
1 'polypeptide(L)'
;MTDISDLQTRITAALDRIGQGLEALERQPGPQADLGDAQEIARLTAALETERTANTQLEERVRAIKQKQDGAVETLAAEVERLRALLVEEEAAVSRLARVNAELRANTVALREAIAEGLAEPHLVNKAMMAELEALRAAQGADRAELDAVLGEIGPLVADARARAAAQTPGEGYDA
;
A
#
# COMPACT_ATOMS: atom_id res chain seq x y z
N MET A 1 19.39 -52.30 -80.97
CA MET A 1 19.95 -50.96 -81.24
C MET A 1 18.85 -49.89 -81.34
N THR A 2 17.63 -50.24 -81.74
CA THR A 2 16.47 -49.33 -81.86
C THR A 2 15.94 -48.80 -80.51
N ASP A 3 16.02 -49.59 -79.44
CA ASP A 3 15.52 -49.16 -78.12
C ASP A 3 16.34 -48.01 -77.50
N ILE A 4 17.64 -47.95 -77.82
CA ILE A 4 18.53 -46.90 -77.29
C ILE A 4 18.25 -45.56 -77.98
N SER A 5 17.98 -45.54 -79.28
CA SER A 5 17.63 -44.31 -80.01
C SER A 5 16.26 -43.76 -79.60
N ASP A 6 15.31 -44.63 -79.28
CA ASP A 6 13.98 -44.22 -78.81
C ASP A 6 14.06 -43.62 -77.40
N LEU A 7 14.87 -44.22 -76.51
CA LEU A 7 15.15 -43.67 -75.19
C LEU A 7 15.87 -42.32 -75.27
N GLN A 8 16.86 -42.18 -76.16
CA GLN A 8 17.54 -40.91 -76.39
C GLN A 8 16.58 -39.82 -76.85
N THR A 9 15.71 -40.11 -77.82
CA THR A 9 14.71 -39.16 -78.32
C THR A 9 13.73 -38.73 -77.24
N ARG A 10 13.28 -39.66 -76.37
CA ARG A 10 12.40 -39.35 -75.23
C ARG A 10 13.09 -38.53 -74.16
N ILE A 11 14.36 -38.80 -73.87
CA ILE A 11 15.14 -38.02 -72.89
C ILE A 11 15.34 -36.59 -73.40
N THR A 12 15.72 -36.39 -74.66
CA THR A 12 15.88 -35.04 -75.24
C THR A 12 14.56 -34.28 -75.19
N ALA A 13 13.44 -34.90 -75.58
CA ALA A 13 12.13 -34.26 -75.49
C ALA A 13 11.70 -33.94 -74.04
N ALA A 14 12.10 -34.76 -73.06
CA ALA A 14 11.84 -34.49 -71.65
C ALA A 14 12.70 -33.34 -71.13
N LEU A 15 13.98 -33.27 -71.53
CA LEU A 15 14.89 -32.19 -71.17
C LEU A 15 14.46 -30.86 -71.79
N ASP A 16 14.01 -30.84 -73.05
CA ASP A 16 13.46 -29.64 -73.70
C ASP A 16 12.19 -29.15 -72.99
N ARG A 17 11.32 -30.07 -72.57
CA ARG A 17 10.10 -29.73 -71.80
C ARG A 17 10.43 -29.19 -70.41
N ILE A 18 11.45 -29.76 -69.75
CA ILE A 18 11.96 -29.25 -68.47
C ILE A 18 12.60 -27.87 -68.66
N GLY A 19 13.37 -27.67 -69.73
CA GLY A 19 13.96 -26.39 -70.10
C GLY A 19 12.88 -25.32 -70.32
N GLN A 20 11.86 -25.63 -71.11
CA GLN A 20 10.71 -24.75 -71.33
C GLN A 20 9.90 -24.49 -70.05
N GLY A 21 9.78 -25.50 -69.18
CA GLY A 21 9.12 -25.36 -67.87
C GLY A 21 9.90 -24.46 -66.91
N LEU A 22 11.22 -24.56 -66.89
CA LEU A 22 12.12 -23.68 -66.13
C LEU A 22 12.07 -22.25 -66.65
N GLU A 23 12.13 -22.07 -67.96
CA GLU A 23 12.03 -20.74 -68.59
C GLU A 23 10.67 -20.09 -68.36
N ALA A 24 9.59 -20.89 -68.31
CA ALA A 24 8.26 -20.43 -67.95
C ALA A 24 8.17 -20.04 -66.47
N LEU A 25 8.83 -20.79 -65.57
CA LEU A 25 8.89 -20.49 -64.14
C LEU A 25 9.76 -19.26 -63.84
N GLU A 26 10.84 -19.04 -64.59
CA GLU A 26 11.66 -17.82 -64.51
C GLU A 26 10.94 -16.59 -65.09
N ARG A 27 10.15 -16.77 -66.15
CA ARG A 27 9.29 -15.70 -66.71
C ARG A 27 8.03 -15.46 -65.90
N GLN A 28 7.66 -16.38 -65.02
CA GLN A 28 6.61 -16.16 -64.05
C GLN A 28 7.17 -15.19 -63.01
N PRO A 29 6.64 -13.96 -62.90
CA PRO A 29 7.05 -13.09 -61.82
C PRO A 29 6.73 -13.87 -60.53
N GLY A 30 7.77 -14.25 -59.78
CA GLY A 30 7.60 -14.77 -58.42
C GLY A 30 6.72 -13.80 -57.65
N PRO A 31 6.01 -14.22 -56.58
CA PRO A 31 5.17 -13.33 -55.80
C PRO A 31 5.98 -12.09 -55.47
N GLN A 32 5.70 -11.01 -56.20
CA GLN A 32 6.31 -9.72 -55.97
C GLN A 32 5.68 -9.33 -54.65
N ALA A 33 6.43 -9.51 -53.55
CA ALA A 33 6.10 -8.84 -52.32
C ALA A 33 5.97 -7.37 -52.72
N ASP A 34 4.73 -6.89 -52.76
CA ASP A 34 4.45 -5.53 -53.17
C ASP A 34 5.29 -4.65 -52.24
N LEU A 35 6.02 -3.69 -52.81
CA LEU A 35 6.79 -2.74 -51.99
C LEU A 35 5.87 -2.03 -50.99
N GLY A 36 4.56 -1.95 -51.30
CA GLY A 36 3.50 -1.55 -50.38
C GLY A 36 3.34 -2.46 -49.14
N ASP A 37 3.33 -3.78 -49.32
CA ASP A 37 3.21 -4.74 -48.21
C ASP A 37 4.42 -4.67 -47.26
N ALA A 38 5.62 -4.52 -47.82
CA ALA A 38 6.85 -4.39 -47.02
C ALA A 38 6.87 -3.09 -46.20
N GLN A 39 6.38 -1.98 -46.77
CA GLN A 39 6.27 -0.69 -46.08
C GLN A 39 5.19 -0.71 -44.99
N GLU A 40 4.06 -1.37 -45.25
CA GLU A 40 2.98 -1.55 -44.28
C GLU A 40 3.42 -2.42 -43.09
N ILE A 41 4.12 -3.53 -43.34
CA ILE A 41 4.70 -4.38 -42.29
C ILE A 41 5.69 -3.59 -41.42
N ALA A 42 6.55 -2.77 -42.04
CA ALA A 42 7.50 -1.93 -41.31
C ALA A 42 6.78 -0.89 -40.42
N ARG A 43 5.73 -0.24 -40.95
CA ARG A 43 4.91 0.72 -40.20
C ARG A 43 4.19 0.07 -39.03
N LEU A 44 3.56 -1.09 -39.25
CA LEU A 44 2.83 -1.83 -38.22
C LEU A 44 3.78 -2.34 -37.13
N THR A 45 4.99 -2.76 -37.50
CA THR A 45 6.00 -3.21 -36.53
C THR A 45 6.48 -2.04 -35.67
N ALA A 46 6.74 -0.86 -36.27
CA ALA A 46 7.08 0.34 -35.51
C ALA A 46 5.96 0.79 -34.56
N ALA A 47 4.69 0.71 -34.99
CA ALA A 47 3.54 1.02 -34.15
C ALA A 47 3.41 0.01 -32.99
N LEU A 48 3.60 -1.29 -33.25
CA LEU A 48 3.57 -2.34 -32.25
C LEU A 48 4.65 -2.14 -31.18
N GLU A 49 5.88 -1.81 -31.58
CA GLU A 49 6.97 -1.54 -30.63
C GLU A 49 6.70 -0.28 -29.78
N THR A 50 6.09 0.74 -30.38
CA THR A 50 5.65 1.94 -29.64
C THR A 50 4.59 1.59 -28.61
N GLU A 51 3.56 0.82 -28.99
CA GLU A 51 2.51 0.36 -28.08
C GLU A 51 3.04 -0.56 -26.99
N ARG A 52 3.97 -1.47 -27.31
CA ARG A 52 4.63 -2.32 -26.32
C ARG A 52 5.38 -1.50 -25.28
N THR A 53 6.12 -0.49 -25.73
CA THR A 53 6.85 0.42 -24.83
C THR A 53 5.90 1.25 -23.97
N ALA A 54 4.78 1.72 -24.52
CA ALA A 54 3.77 2.42 -23.74
C ALA A 54 3.11 1.50 -22.71
N ASN A 55 2.84 0.25 -23.08
CA ASN A 55 2.23 -0.73 -22.19
C ASN A 55 3.15 -1.08 -21.00
N THR A 56 4.45 -1.35 -21.25
CA THR A 56 5.40 -1.60 -20.16
C THR A 56 5.50 -0.43 -19.18
N GLN A 57 5.54 0.81 -19.70
CA GLN A 57 5.53 2.01 -18.84
C GLN A 57 4.24 2.14 -18.02
N LEU A 58 3.09 1.80 -18.58
CA LEU A 58 1.82 1.81 -17.86
C LEU A 58 1.75 0.70 -16.80
N GLU A 59 2.23 -0.50 -17.11
CA GLU A 59 2.33 -1.61 -16.15
C GLU A 59 3.23 -1.24 -14.96
N GLU A 60 4.38 -0.63 -15.22
CA GLU A 60 5.29 -0.13 -14.17
C GLU A 60 4.61 0.95 -13.31
N ARG A 61 3.92 1.92 -13.95
CA ARG A 61 3.18 2.96 -13.22
C ARG A 61 2.06 2.37 -12.36
N VAL A 62 1.28 1.43 -12.90
CA VAL A 62 0.22 0.74 -12.16
C VAL A 62 0.81 -0.04 -10.99
N ARG A 63 1.94 -0.72 -11.19
CA ARG A 63 2.63 -1.45 -10.13
C ARG A 63 3.11 -0.51 -9.02
N ALA A 64 3.72 0.63 -9.37
CA ALA A 64 4.16 1.63 -8.41
C ALA A 64 2.99 2.25 -7.64
N ILE A 65 1.88 2.54 -8.32
CA ILE A 65 0.65 3.05 -7.68
C ILE A 65 0.08 2.02 -6.71
N LYS A 66 -0.02 0.74 -7.12
CA LYS A 66 -0.48 -0.34 -6.25
C LYS A 66 0.39 -0.47 -5.01
N GLN A 67 1.71 -0.53 -5.15
CA GLN A 67 2.63 -0.59 -4.01
C GLN A 67 2.46 0.59 -3.05
N LYS A 68 2.27 1.80 -3.58
CA LYS A 68 2.03 2.99 -2.75
C LYS A 68 0.67 2.93 -2.05
N GLN A 69 -0.37 2.46 -2.73
CA GLN A 69 -1.70 2.30 -2.17
C GLN A 69 -1.72 1.21 -1.09
N ASP A 70 -1.10 0.07 -1.35
CA ASP A 70 -1.00 -1.04 -0.39
C ASP A 70 -0.28 -0.58 0.89
N GLY A 71 0.86 0.13 0.76
CA GLY A 71 1.57 0.68 1.92
C GLY A 71 0.77 1.75 2.67
N ALA A 72 0.00 2.58 1.96
CA ALA A 72 -0.89 3.55 2.61
C ALA A 72 -2.03 2.84 3.37
N VAL A 73 -2.66 1.82 2.76
CA VAL A 73 -3.71 1.03 3.38
C VAL A 73 -3.19 0.30 4.62
N GLU A 74 -1.99 -0.28 4.56
CA GLU A 74 -1.36 -0.94 5.71
C GLU A 74 -1.11 0.06 6.85
N THR A 75 -0.60 1.25 6.54
CA THR A 75 -0.39 2.31 7.53
C THR A 75 -1.70 2.76 8.17
N LEU A 76 -2.73 3.03 7.36
CA LEU A 76 -4.05 3.42 7.89
C LEU A 76 -4.70 2.30 8.70
N ALA A 77 -4.55 1.03 8.29
CA ALA A 77 -5.08 -0.10 9.03
C ALA A 77 -4.41 -0.23 10.41
N ALA A 78 -3.09 -0.08 10.47
CA ALA A 78 -2.35 -0.07 11.74
C ALA A 78 -2.80 1.08 12.65
N GLU A 79 -3.04 2.26 12.08
CA GLU A 79 -3.52 3.42 12.84
C GLU A 79 -4.94 3.24 13.37
N VAL A 80 -5.84 2.65 12.57
CA VAL A 80 -7.20 2.32 13.02
C VAL A 80 -7.18 1.33 14.18
N GLU A 81 -6.34 0.30 14.11
CA GLU A 81 -6.18 -0.66 15.23
C GLU A 81 -5.61 0.02 16.48
N ARG A 82 -4.63 0.91 16.34
CA ARG A 82 -4.10 1.72 17.44
C ARG A 82 -5.18 2.58 18.10
N LEU A 83 -5.97 3.30 17.30
CA LEU A 83 -7.05 4.17 17.80
C LEU A 83 -8.16 3.36 18.47
N ARG A 84 -8.49 2.17 17.95
CA ARG A 84 -9.43 1.25 18.60
C ARG A 84 -8.95 0.80 19.97
N ALA A 85 -7.67 0.45 20.10
CA ALA A 85 -7.09 0.07 21.38
C ALA A 85 -7.15 1.22 22.40
N LEU A 86 -6.80 2.44 21.99
CA LEU A 86 -6.90 3.63 22.83
C LEU A 86 -8.34 3.91 23.27
N LEU A 87 -9.32 3.77 22.36
CA LEU A 87 -10.74 3.95 22.70
C LEU A 87 -11.20 2.98 23.78
N VAL A 88 -10.81 1.70 23.70
CA VAL A 88 -11.15 0.69 24.72
C VAL A 88 -10.53 1.04 26.07
N GLU A 89 -9.30 1.55 26.09
CA GLU A 89 -8.63 1.98 27.31
C GLU A 89 -9.32 3.18 27.96
N GLU A 90 -9.70 4.18 27.15
CA GLU A 90 -10.44 5.36 27.59
C GLU A 90 -11.85 5.02 28.11
N GLU A 91 -12.59 4.15 27.41
CA GLU A 91 -13.89 3.67 27.89
C GLU A 91 -13.77 3.00 29.27
N ALA A 92 -12.71 2.22 29.47
CA ALA A 92 -12.43 1.60 30.76
C ALA A 92 -12.06 2.64 31.83
N ALA A 93 -11.30 3.68 31.48
CA ALA A 93 -10.96 4.79 32.38
C ALA A 93 -12.20 5.59 32.81
N VAL A 94 -13.05 5.96 31.86
CA VAL A 94 -14.32 6.67 32.12
C VAL A 94 -15.24 5.83 33.00
N SER A 95 -15.37 4.53 32.72
CA SER A 95 -16.18 3.62 33.54
C SER A 95 -15.65 3.52 34.98
N ARG A 96 -14.33 3.43 35.16
CA ARG A 96 -13.70 3.45 36.49
C ARG A 96 -13.97 4.77 37.22
N LEU A 97 -13.79 5.91 36.56
CA LEU A 97 -14.06 7.23 37.15
C LEU A 97 -15.53 7.41 37.53
N ALA A 98 -16.47 6.92 36.70
CA ALA A 98 -17.90 6.96 37.00
C ALA A 98 -18.24 6.14 38.25
N ARG A 99 -17.69 4.91 38.36
CA ARG A 99 -17.85 4.06 39.56
C ARG A 99 -17.33 4.75 40.81
N VAL A 100 -16.11 5.27 40.77
CA VAL A 100 -15.48 5.90 41.94
C VAL A 100 -16.22 7.18 42.35
N ASN A 101 -16.71 7.98 41.40
CA ASN A 101 -17.55 9.13 41.71
C ASN A 101 -18.89 8.73 42.36
N ALA A 102 -19.51 7.64 41.91
CA ALA A 102 -20.72 7.13 42.53
C ALA A 102 -20.47 6.66 43.98
N GLU A 103 -19.36 5.95 44.22
CA GLU A 103 -18.93 5.51 45.54
C GLU A 103 -18.64 6.70 46.48
N LEU A 104 -17.96 7.73 45.99
CA LEU A 104 -17.71 8.98 46.74
C LEU A 104 -19.01 9.69 47.13
N ARG A 105 -19.96 9.81 46.21
CA ARG A 105 -21.28 10.41 46.49
C ARG A 105 -22.02 9.61 47.54
N ALA A 106 -22.04 8.28 47.43
CA ALA A 106 -22.66 7.39 48.40
C ALA A 106 -22.02 7.52 49.80
N ASN A 107 -20.68 7.56 49.88
CA ASN A 107 -19.97 7.78 51.15
C ASN A 107 -20.26 9.15 51.74
N THR A 108 -20.34 10.20 50.92
CA THR A 108 -20.66 11.55 51.39
C THR A 108 -22.07 11.62 51.98
N VAL A 109 -23.04 10.91 51.39
CA VAL A 109 -24.40 10.79 51.93
C VAL A 109 -24.39 10.04 53.26
N ALA A 110 -23.76 8.87 53.31
CA ALA A 110 -23.67 8.05 54.52
C ALA A 110 -22.98 8.80 55.69
N LEU A 111 -21.93 9.57 55.40
CA LEU A 111 -21.28 10.42 56.41
C LEU A 111 -22.21 11.53 56.92
N ARG A 112 -22.98 12.18 56.04
CA ARG A 112 -23.94 13.22 56.44
C ARG A 112 -25.06 12.66 57.30
N GLU A 113 -25.59 11.49 56.95
CA GLU A 113 -26.60 10.77 57.74
C GLU A 113 -26.06 10.40 59.11
N ALA A 114 -24.88 9.78 59.17
CA ALA A 114 -24.24 9.41 60.44
C ALA A 114 -23.92 10.62 61.34
N ILE A 115 -23.49 11.74 60.76
CA ILE A 115 -23.30 12.99 61.52
C ILE A 115 -24.65 13.53 62.03
N ALA A 116 -25.71 13.50 61.20
CA ALA A 116 -27.04 13.96 61.60
C ALA A 116 -27.65 13.11 62.72
N GLU A 117 -27.34 11.81 62.74
CA GLU A 117 -27.76 10.86 63.79
C GLU A 117 -26.86 10.92 65.04
N GLY A 118 -25.79 11.72 65.02
CA GLY A 118 -24.79 11.79 66.11
C GLY A 118 -23.92 10.54 66.22
N LEU A 119 -24.00 9.64 65.25
CA LEU A 119 -23.28 8.37 65.13
C LEU A 119 -22.03 8.53 64.25
N ALA A 120 -21.19 9.54 64.55
CA ALA A 120 -19.93 9.75 63.84
C ALA A 120 -18.93 8.61 64.18
N GLU A 121 -19.11 7.46 63.54
CA GLU A 121 -18.31 6.29 63.80
C GLU A 121 -17.00 6.29 62.97
N PRO A 122 -15.84 5.94 63.57
CA PRO A 122 -14.53 5.94 62.90
C PRO A 122 -14.47 5.12 61.60
N HIS A 123 -15.33 4.10 61.46
CA HIS A 123 -15.34 3.23 60.29
C HIS A 123 -15.88 3.93 59.02
N LEU A 124 -16.80 4.90 59.16
CA LEU A 124 -17.32 5.69 58.03
C LEU A 124 -16.29 6.69 57.50
N VAL A 125 -15.51 7.29 58.41
CA VAL A 125 -14.39 8.17 58.05
C VAL A 125 -13.32 7.39 57.27
N ASN A 126 -12.95 6.21 57.74
CA ASN A 126 -12.01 5.34 57.02
C ASN A 126 -12.55 4.92 55.64
N LYS A 127 -13.84 4.63 55.53
CA LYS A 127 -14.46 4.27 54.25
C LYS A 127 -14.46 5.45 53.27
N ALA A 128 -14.73 6.66 53.74
CA ALA A 128 -14.67 7.87 52.93
C ALA A 128 -13.24 8.20 52.49
N MET A 129 -12.27 8.10 53.40
CA MET A 129 -10.85 8.31 53.09
C MET A 129 -10.33 7.29 52.06
N MET A 130 -10.77 6.03 52.15
CA MET A 130 -10.45 5.00 51.15
C MET A 130 -11.03 5.32 49.77
N ALA A 131 -12.29 5.76 49.71
CA ALA A 131 -12.91 6.17 48.44
C ALA A 131 -12.24 7.41 47.84
N GLU A 132 -11.80 8.36 48.66
CA GLU A 132 -11.05 9.54 48.21
C GLU A 132 -9.66 9.16 47.67
N LEU A 133 -8.97 8.23 48.32
CA LEU A 133 -7.72 7.67 47.79
C LEU A 133 -7.92 6.91 46.48
N GLU A 134 -9.01 6.17 46.34
CA GLU A 134 -9.35 5.48 45.08
C GLU A 134 -9.67 6.50 43.97
N ALA A 135 -10.34 7.60 44.30
CA ALA A 135 -10.62 8.70 43.37
C ALA A 135 -9.37 9.43 42.92
N LEU A 136 -8.48 9.77 43.85
CA LEU A 136 -7.20 10.41 43.53
C LEU A 136 -6.33 9.51 42.63
N ARG A 137 -6.30 8.20 42.91
CA ARG A 137 -5.57 7.23 42.07
C ARG A 137 -6.19 7.10 40.68
N ALA A 138 -7.52 7.09 40.59
CA ALA A 138 -8.22 7.02 39.30
C ALA A 138 -7.97 8.29 38.46
N ALA A 139 -8.02 9.46 39.09
CA ALA A 139 -7.70 10.74 38.44
C ALA A 139 -6.25 10.77 37.96
N GLN A 140 -5.29 10.41 38.83
CA GLN A 140 -3.87 10.35 38.47
C GLN A 140 -3.59 9.33 37.34
N GLY A 141 -4.33 8.22 37.31
CA GLY A 141 -4.25 7.24 36.23
C GLY A 141 -4.75 7.79 34.89
N ALA A 142 -5.86 8.53 34.90
CA ALA A 142 -6.38 9.20 33.71
C ALA A 142 -5.43 10.30 33.22
N ASP A 143 -4.92 11.16 34.11
CA ASP A 143 -3.93 12.19 33.77
C ASP A 143 -2.69 11.57 33.11
N ARG A 144 -2.24 10.41 33.60
CA ARG A 144 -1.08 9.72 33.04
C ARG A 144 -1.36 9.12 31.66
N ALA A 145 -2.53 8.53 31.46
CA ALA A 145 -2.95 8.02 30.16
C ALA A 145 -3.05 9.14 29.12
N GLU A 146 -3.60 10.30 29.50
CA GLU A 146 -3.66 11.49 28.64
C GLU A 146 -2.25 11.99 28.29
N LEU A 147 -1.34 12.08 29.27
CA LEU A 147 0.04 12.47 29.03
C LEU A 147 0.78 11.49 28.11
N ASP A 148 0.61 10.18 28.31
CA ASP A 148 1.22 9.15 27.46
C ASP A 148 0.68 9.21 26.03
N ALA A 149 -0.63 9.47 25.85
CA ALA A 149 -1.24 9.71 24.54
C ALA A 149 -0.66 10.97 23.86
N VAL A 150 -0.58 12.10 24.56
CA VAL A 150 -0.01 13.35 24.05
C VAL A 150 1.47 13.17 23.68
N LEU A 151 2.26 12.49 24.51
CA LEU A 151 3.67 12.18 24.20
C LEU A 151 3.79 11.26 22.98
N GLY A 152 2.88 10.29 22.84
CA GLY A 152 2.77 9.41 21.68
C GLY A 152 2.53 10.16 20.37
N GLU A 153 1.75 11.25 20.40
CA GLU A 153 1.49 12.10 19.23
C GLU A 153 2.62 13.12 18.96
N ILE A 154 3.24 13.68 20.02
CA ILE A 154 4.34 14.65 19.87
C ILE A 154 5.61 13.98 19.34
N GLY A 155 5.90 12.74 19.72
CA GLY A 155 7.11 12.01 19.30
C GLY A 155 7.30 11.98 17.77
N PRO A 156 6.30 11.49 17.00
CA PRO A 156 6.30 11.54 15.55
C PRO A 156 6.44 12.95 14.97
N LEU A 157 5.71 13.93 15.50
CA LEU A 157 5.77 15.33 15.01
C LEU A 157 7.16 15.95 15.19
N VAL A 158 7.83 15.66 16.31
CA VAL A 158 9.20 16.13 16.56
C VAL A 158 10.20 15.42 15.64
N ALA A 159 10.04 14.13 15.40
CA ALA A 159 10.87 13.38 14.46
C ALA A 159 10.72 13.94 13.03
N ASP A 160 9.49 14.21 12.61
CA ASP A 160 9.16 14.79 11.31
C ASP A 160 9.76 16.20 11.16
N ALA A 161 9.63 17.04 12.20
CA ALA A 161 10.23 18.38 12.23
C ALA A 161 11.77 18.33 12.14
N ARG A 162 12.42 17.39 12.84
CA ARG A 162 13.88 17.17 12.75
C ARG A 162 14.31 16.71 11.37
N ALA A 163 13.57 15.78 10.75
CA ALA A 163 13.85 15.31 9.40
C ALA A 163 13.75 16.45 8.37
N ARG A 164 12.73 17.32 8.50
CA ARG A 164 12.57 18.52 7.65
C ARG A 164 13.68 19.54 7.87
N ALA A 165 14.11 19.75 9.12
CA ALA A 165 15.23 20.63 9.43
C ALA A 165 16.56 20.12 8.85
N ALA A 166 16.83 18.82 8.95
CA ALA A 166 18.02 18.19 8.38
C ALA A 166 18.04 18.26 6.83
N ALA A 167 16.88 18.13 6.19
CA ALA A 167 16.74 18.31 4.74
C ALA A 167 16.87 19.78 4.28
N GLN A 168 16.73 20.75 5.20
CA GLN A 168 16.83 22.19 4.92
C GLN A 168 18.22 22.78 5.16
N THR A 169 19.19 22.02 5.68
CA THR A 169 20.61 22.39 5.69
C THR A 169 21.27 21.91 4.40
N PRO A 170 21.43 22.74 3.35
CA PRO A 170 22.34 22.39 2.26
C PRO A 170 23.75 22.46 2.83
N GLY A 171 24.59 21.49 2.48
CA GLY A 171 26.01 21.55 2.82
C GLY A 171 26.57 22.92 2.41
N GLU A 172 27.07 23.67 3.38
CA GLU A 172 28.03 24.74 3.14
C GLU A 172 29.24 24.06 2.50
N GLY A 173 29.21 24.01 1.17
CA GLY A 173 30.35 23.71 0.33
C GLY A 173 31.37 24.79 0.59
N TYR A 174 32.31 24.47 1.47
CA TYR A 174 33.58 25.16 1.58
C TYR A 174 34.38 24.84 0.31
N ASP A 175 34.11 25.59 -0.77
CA ASP A 175 35.06 25.75 -1.88
C ASP A 175 35.95 26.95 -1.52
N ALA A 176 37.17 26.64 -1.10
CA ALA A 176 38.30 27.56 -0.98
C ALA A 176 39.47 27.00 -1.78
#